data_AF-A0A0S8H435-F1
#
_entry.id   AF-A0A0S8H435-F1
#
_cell.length_a   1.000
_cell.length_b   1.000
_cell.length_c   1.000
_cell.angle_alpha   90.00
_cell.angle_beta   90.00
_cell.angle_gamma   90.00
#
_symmetry.space_group_name_H-M   'P 1'
#
loop_
_entity.id
_entity.type
_entity.pdbx_description
1 polymer ?
#
loop_
_entity_poly.entity_id
_entity_poly.type
_entity_poly.pdbx_seq_one_letter_code
_entity_poly.pdbx_strand_id
1 'polypeptide(L)'
;MTLFANIHCAAATENFLVMEHHNVDDKWYETLVEGVPKPLVETDGHICVPDGPGLGIELNEEAVKANISSGGYFEPTPEWDDERSHDRLWSFAKPGVKSSMLNTPAKIF
;
A
#
# COMPACT_ATOMS: atom_id res chain seq x y z
N MET A 1 -4.49 4.70 2.98
CA MET A 1 -3.65 4.45 4.19
C MET A 1 -2.22 4.97 4.09
N THR A 2 -1.58 4.94 2.91
CA THR A 2 -0.24 5.52 2.70
C THR A 2 -0.12 6.98 3.15
N LEU A 3 -1.19 7.76 3.03
CA LEU A 3 -1.26 9.15 3.51
C LEU A 3 -0.84 9.30 4.98
N PHE A 4 -1.46 8.58 5.91
CA PHE A 4 -1.16 8.71 7.34
C PHE A 4 0.23 8.21 7.72
N ALA A 5 0.72 7.15 7.06
CA ALA A 5 2.11 6.73 7.22
C ALA A 5 3.08 7.85 6.80
N ASN A 6 2.81 8.52 5.68
CA ASN A 6 3.63 9.62 5.21
C ASN A 6 3.52 10.88 6.09
N ILE A 7 2.35 11.17 6.66
CA ILE A 7 2.14 12.27 7.62
C ILE A 7 3.02 12.06 8.85
N HIS A 8 3.04 10.85 9.42
CA HIS A 8 3.93 10.51 10.54
C HIS A 8 5.41 10.62 10.16
N CYS A 9 5.79 10.15 8.97
CA CYS A 9 7.16 10.33 8.46
C CYS A 9 7.53 11.81 8.31
N ALA A 10 6.64 12.63 7.75
CA ALA A 10 6.84 14.06 7.57
C ALA A 10 7.05 14.76 8.91
N ALA A 11 6.18 14.50 9.89
CA ALA A 11 6.26 15.04 11.24
C ALA A 11 7.54 14.66 11.98
N ALA A 12 8.11 13.49 11.67
CA ALA A 12 9.35 12.99 12.26
C ALA A 12 10.64 13.51 11.58
N THR A 13 10.53 14.37 10.55
CA THR A 13 11.68 14.87 9.79
C THR A 13 11.80 16.39 9.84
N GLU A 14 13.00 16.90 10.08
CA GLU A 14 13.23 18.35 10.21
C GLU A 14 13.22 19.10 8.87
N ASN A 15 13.49 18.40 7.75
CA ASN A 15 13.63 18.99 6.42
C ASN A 15 12.40 18.77 5.52
N PHE A 16 11.23 18.47 6.11
CA PHE A 16 10.00 18.32 5.36
C PHE A 16 9.49 19.67 4.85
N LEU A 17 8.99 19.71 3.60
CA LEU A 17 8.46 20.93 2.97
C LEU A 17 6.99 20.77 2.58
N VAL A 18 6.69 19.76 1.75
CA VAL A 18 5.35 19.45 1.23
C VAL A 18 5.22 17.96 0.96
N MET A 19 3.99 17.45 0.94
CA MET A 19 3.66 16.07 0.59
C MET A 19 2.59 16.06 -0.50
N GLU A 20 2.79 15.23 -1.51
CA GLU A 20 1.81 15.00 -2.56
C GLU A 20 0.62 14.19 -2.03
N HIS A 21 -0.59 14.62 -2.37
CA HIS A 21 -1.83 13.88 -2.12
C HIS A 21 -2.66 13.78 -3.40
N HIS A 22 -2.58 12.64 -4.08
CA HIS A 22 -3.16 12.44 -5.41
C HIS A 22 -4.67 12.11 -5.40
N ASN A 23 -5.24 11.66 -4.29
CA ASN A 23 -6.64 11.22 -4.21
C ASN A 23 -7.60 12.27 -3.62
N VAL A 24 -7.20 13.55 -3.62
CA VAL A 24 -8.00 14.63 -3.03
C VAL A 24 -9.36 14.83 -3.72
N ASP A 25 -9.45 14.50 -5.01
CA ASP A 25 -10.68 14.64 -5.81
C ASP A 25 -11.61 13.41 -5.72
N ASP A 26 -11.12 12.32 -5.14
CA ASP A 26 -11.89 11.08 -5.00
C ASP A 26 -12.80 11.14 -3.78
N LYS A 27 -14.09 11.40 -4.00
CA LYS A 27 -15.10 11.54 -2.92
C LYS A 27 -15.16 10.36 -1.94
N TRP A 28 -14.77 9.17 -2.38
CA TRP A 28 -14.77 7.95 -1.58
C TRP A 28 -13.48 7.78 -0.76
N TYR A 29 -12.42 8.56 -1.03
CA TYR A 29 -11.13 8.36 -0.38
C TYR A 29 -11.19 8.60 1.14
N GLU A 30 -11.85 9.68 1.55
CA GLU A 30 -11.98 10.00 2.98
C GLU A 30 -12.89 9.02 3.73
N THR A 31 -13.72 8.25 3.03
CA THR A 31 -14.59 7.24 3.65
C THR A 31 -13.83 5.95 3.98
N LEU A 32 -12.61 5.77 3.47
CA LEU A 32 -11.78 4.60 3.73
C LEU A 32 -11.30 4.53 5.19
N VAL A 33 -11.27 5.66 5.89
CA VAL A 33 -10.71 5.75 7.25
C VAL A 33 -11.65 6.46 8.20
N GLU A 34 -11.60 6.06 9.46
CA GLU A 34 -12.30 6.66 10.59
C GLU A 34 -11.31 6.97 11.73
N GLY A 35 -11.80 7.63 12.79
CA GLY A 35 -10.99 7.97 13.97
C GLY A 35 -10.20 9.28 13.85
N VAL A 36 -10.39 10.01 12.74
CA VAL A 36 -9.77 11.32 12.47
C VAL A 36 -10.81 12.34 12.03
N PRO A 37 -10.58 13.65 12.27
CA PRO A 37 -11.46 14.70 11.77
C PRO A 37 -11.61 14.66 10.25
N LYS A 38 -12.80 15.02 9.76
CA LYS A 38 -13.10 15.18 8.33
C LYS A 38 -13.52 16.65 8.08
N PRO A 39 -13.15 17.27 6.94
CA PRO A 39 -12.32 16.73 5.85
C PRO A 39 -10.89 16.41 6.30
N LEU A 40 -10.22 15.48 5.63
CA LEU A 40 -8.87 15.07 5.99
C LEU A 40 -7.86 16.21 5.75
N VAL A 41 -8.08 16.98 4.68
CA VAL A 41 -7.30 18.17 4.36
C VAL A 41 -8.10 19.40 4.74
N GLU A 42 -7.52 20.26 5.58
CA GLU A 42 -8.10 21.54 5.94
C GLU A 42 -8.13 22.50 4.74
N THR A 43 -8.95 23.55 4.82
CA THR A 43 -9.11 24.51 3.71
C THR A 43 -7.83 25.24 3.31
N ASP A 44 -6.81 25.23 4.17
CA ASP A 44 -5.50 25.84 3.95
C ASP A 44 -4.45 24.84 3.43
N GLY A 45 -4.84 23.58 3.21
CA GLY A 45 -3.97 22.53 2.65
C GLY A 45 -3.20 21.71 3.68
N HIS A 46 -3.46 21.87 4.98
CA HIS A 46 -2.80 21.10 6.03
C HIS A 46 -3.61 19.87 6.47
N ILE A 47 -2.91 18.91 7.08
CA ILE A 47 -3.50 17.73 7.71
C ILE A 47 -2.91 17.60 9.12
N CYS A 48 -3.76 17.40 10.13
CA CYS A 48 -3.29 17.11 11.48
C CYS A 48 -2.69 15.71 11.59
N VAL A 49 -1.58 15.60 12.32
CA VAL A 49 -1.00 14.31 12.71
C VAL A 49 -1.90 13.71 13.81
N PRO A 50 -2.43 12.49 13.66
CA PRO A 50 -3.21 11.86 14.71
C PRO A 50 -2.35 11.49 15.93
N ASP A 51 -2.85 11.75 17.14
CA ASP A 51 -2.18 11.42 18.42
C ASP A 51 -2.47 9.98 18.91
N GLY A 52 -3.32 9.24 18.20
CA GLY A 52 -3.67 7.85 18.54
C GLY A 52 -2.50 6.88 18.31
N PRO A 53 -2.53 5.69 18.92
CA PRO A 53 -1.47 4.68 18.75
C PRO A 53 -1.34 4.22 17.29
N GLY A 54 -0.12 3.85 16.90
CA GLY A 54 0.17 3.39 15.53
C GLY A 54 0.01 4.54 14.54
N LEU A 55 -0.83 4.34 13.51
CA LEU A 55 -1.17 5.40 12.55
C LEU A 55 -2.27 6.34 13.05
N GLY A 56 -2.93 6.01 14.16
CA GLY A 56 -4.03 6.80 14.74
C GLY A 56 -5.29 6.85 13.87
N ILE A 57 -5.55 5.80 13.08
CA ILE A 57 -6.74 5.66 12.23
C ILE A 57 -7.34 4.26 12.35
N GLU A 58 -8.62 4.15 12.02
CA GLU A 58 -9.34 2.88 11.86
C GLU A 58 -9.73 2.69 10.39
N LEU A 59 -9.61 1.47 9.87
CA LEU A 59 -9.96 1.16 8.48
C LEU A 59 -11.47 0.87 8.36
N ASN A 60 -12.16 1.57 7.47
CA ASN A 60 -13.53 1.27 7.13
C ASN A 60 -13.58 0.13 6.09
N GLU A 61 -13.72 -1.11 6.55
CA GLU A 61 -13.73 -2.28 5.65
C GLU A 61 -14.87 -2.26 4.63
N GLU A 62 -16.04 -1.71 4.96
CA GLU A 62 -17.17 -1.64 4.04
C GLU A 62 -16.85 -0.70 2.88
N ALA A 63 -16.29 0.47 3.18
CA ALA A 63 -15.82 1.42 2.17
C ALA A 63 -14.70 0.83 1.31
N VAL A 64 -13.76 0.09 1.91
CA VAL A 64 -12.71 -0.60 1.15
C VAL A 64 -13.32 -1.59 0.17
N LYS A 65 -14.19 -2.50 0.65
CA LYS A 65 -14.85 -3.52 -0.18
C LYS A 65 -15.65 -2.90 -1.32
N ALA A 66 -16.32 -1.77 -1.08
CA ALA A 66 -17.11 -1.07 -2.08
C ALA A 66 -16.28 -0.42 -3.20
N ASN A 67 -14.99 -0.13 -2.95
CA ASN A 67 -14.12 0.59 -3.89
C ASN A 67 -13.00 -0.28 -4.48
N ILE A 68 -13.09 -1.61 -4.38
CA ILE A 68 -12.16 -2.53 -5.06
C ILE A 68 -12.44 -2.47 -6.57
N SER A 69 -11.45 -2.06 -7.35
CA SER A 69 -11.57 -1.93 -8.81
C SER A 69 -11.45 -3.27 -9.56
N SER A 70 -10.74 -4.24 -8.99
CA SER A 70 -10.56 -5.57 -9.57
C SER A 70 -10.13 -6.60 -8.51
N GLY A 71 -10.55 -7.85 -8.67
CA GLY A 71 -10.39 -8.90 -7.66
C GLY A 71 -11.39 -8.74 -6.51
N GLY A 72 -11.22 -9.52 -5.44
CA GLY A 72 -12.01 -9.42 -4.22
C GLY A 72 -11.19 -9.16 -2.97
N TYR A 73 -11.90 -8.91 -1.88
CA TYR A 73 -11.31 -8.56 -0.59
C TYR A 73 -10.63 -9.78 0.05
N PHE A 74 -9.29 -9.78 0.06
CA PHE A 74 -8.47 -10.89 0.55
C PHE A 74 -8.84 -12.25 -0.08
N GLU A 75 -9.16 -12.24 -1.37
CA GLU A 75 -9.35 -13.51 -2.09
C GLU A 75 -8.05 -14.33 -2.08
N PRO A 76 -8.14 -15.67 -2.02
CA PRO A 76 -6.98 -16.52 -2.21
C PRO A 76 -6.35 -16.24 -3.58
N THR A 77 -5.01 -16.22 -3.62
CA THR A 77 -4.25 -15.98 -4.84
C THR A 77 -3.37 -17.20 -5.19
N PRO A 78 -3.97 -18.40 -5.40
CA PRO A 78 -3.22 -19.65 -5.60
C PRO A 78 -2.40 -19.66 -6.88
N GLU A 79 -2.70 -18.78 -7.84
CA GLU A 79 -1.90 -18.59 -9.05
C GLU A 79 -0.44 -18.21 -8.74
N TRP A 80 -0.18 -17.63 -7.56
CA TRP A 80 1.17 -17.29 -7.10
C TRP A 80 1.91 -18.44 -6.41
N ASP A 81 1.22 -19.53 -6.05
CA ASP A 81 1.85 -20.69 -5.38
C ASP A 81 2.86 -21.40 -6.29
N ASP A 82 2.60 -21.36 -7.60
CA ASP A 82 3.42 -21.97 -8.65
C ASP A 82 4.11 -20.95 -9.57
N GLU A 83 3.85 -19.64 -9.38
CA GLU A 83 4.49 -18.59 -10.16
C GLU A 83 5.99 -18.59 -9.90
N ARG A 84 6.78 -18.57 -10.99
CA ARG A 84 8.24 -18.58 -10.90
C ARG A 84 8.70 -17.17 -10.58
N SER A 85 8.50 -16.74 -9.34
CA SER A 85 9.09 -15.51 -8.86
C SER A 85 10.62 -15.67 -8.86
N HIS A 86 11.33 -14.61 -9.20
CA HIS A 86 12.75 -14.50 -8.89
C HIS A 86 12.95 -14.21 -7.39
N ASP A 87 12.10 -14.81 -6.52
CA ASP A 87 12.36 -14.97 -5.10
C ASP A 87 13.59 -15.84 -4.97
N ARG A 88 14.66 -15.11 -4.76
CA ARG A 88 16.01 -15.61 -4.72
C ARG A 88 16.56 -14.91 -3.50
N LEU A 89 16.79 -15.64 -2.40
CA LEU A 89 17.71 -15.14 -1.36
C LEU A 89 19.03 -14.76 -2.06
N TRP A 90 19.43 -15.65 -3.00
CA TRP A 90 19.83 -15.39 -4.40
C TRP A 90 19.66 -16.68 -5.28
N SER A 91 18.47 -17.32 -5.24
CA SER A 91 17.96 -18.56 -5.89
C SER A 91 18.26 -19.85 -5.18
N PHE A 92 17.48 -20.17 -4.17
CA PHE A 92 17.43 -21.55 -3.71
C PHE A 92 16.65 -22.38 -4.72
N ALA A 93 17.36 -23.27 -5.42
CA ALA A 93 16.73 -24.40 -6.06
C ALA A 93 15.92 -25.17 -5.01
N LYS A 94 14.72 -25.65 -5.37
CA LYS A 94 13.96 -26.58 -4.52
C LYS A 94 14.91 -27.69 -4.04
N PRO A 95 15.01 -27.99 -2.74
CA PRO A 95 15.84 -29.07 -2.25
C PRO A 95 15.55 -30.36 -3.03
N GLY A 96 16.54 -30.85 -3.78
CA GLY A 96 16.42 -32.04 -4.63
C GLY A 96 16.30 -31.80 -6.14
N VAL A 97 16.20 -30.56 -6.64
CA VAL A 97 16.13 -30.27 -8.09
C VAL A 97 17.44 -29.65 -8.59
N LYS A 98 18.12 -30.32 -9.52
CA LYS A 98 19.32 -29.76 -10.19
C LYS A 98 18.90 -28.60 -11.09
N SER A 99 19.53 -27.44 -10.89
CA SER A 99 19.39 -26.28 -11.78
C SER A 99 19.96 -26.59 -13.16
N SER A 100 19.09 -26.74 -14.16
CA SER A 100 19.44 -26.70 -15.57
C SER A 100 19.06 -25.33 -16.14
N MET A 101 19.81 -24.28 -15.79
CA MET A 101 19.73 -23.03 -16.54
C MET A 101 20.74 -23.08 -17.68
N LEU A 102 20.26 -22.93 -18.91
CA LEU A 102 20.82 -22.08 -19.96
C LEU A 102 19.84 -22.08 -21.17
N ASN A 103 19.56 -20.88 -21.70
CA ASN A 103 18.76 -20.53 -22.88
C ASN A 103 17.24 -20.34 -22.75
N THR A 104 16.83 -19.22 -22.13
CA THR A 104 15.62 -18.54 -22.61
C THR A 104 15.84 -17.03 -22.56
N PRO A 105 15.66 -16.29 -23.67
CA PRO A 105 15.89 -14.85 -23.70
C PRO A 105 14.82 -14.14 -22.87
N ALA A 106 15.26 -13.21 -22.02
CA ALA A 106 14.41 -12.40 -21.17
C ALA A 106 13.43 -11.57 -22.04
N LYS A 107 12.13 -11.69 -21.78
CA LYS A 107 11.16 -10.65 -22.14
C LYS A 107 11.08 -9.69 -20.96
N ILE A 108 11.58 -8.48 -21.19
CA ILE A 108 11.44 -7.34 -20.28
C ILE A 108 10.10 -6.69 -20.65
N PHE A 109 9.22 -6.53 -19.66
CA PHE A 109 8.16 -5.51 -19.69
C PHE A 109 8.73 -4.24 -19.05
#